data_AF-A0AAD6GLL3-F1
#
_entry.id   AF-A0AAD6GLL3-F1
#
_cell.length_a   1.000
_cell.length_b   1.000
_cell.length_c   1.000
_cell.angle_alpha   90.00
_cell.angle_beta   90.00
_cell.angle_gamma   90.00
#
_symmetry.space_group_name_H-M   'P 1'
#
loop_
_entity.id
_entity.type
_entity.pdbx_description
1 polymer ?
#
loop_
_entity_poly.entity_id
_entity_poly.type
_entity_poly.pdbx_seq_one_letter_code
_entity_poly.pdbx_strand_id
1 'polypeptide(L)'
;MADVEDLSRQLDVWFEELPDHMKDTRENLTRYSEQGLGRLLVALYLGYYNYGQMLFYRFLHDDSRSPDTRIRFYANKCKYHAGRLCEIVYASEEIPGCDAKYNMVGHVLMIASTVQIHSLLFEDDEGSVTTAKRRLEKNFCILTDLVSLWPTLDVCMDRLMTFHASCRESAETSFCMDQWMVRFLVEFANPCVIPLVAVLIVKPP
;
A
#
# COMPACT_ATOMS: atom_id res chain seq x y z
N MET A 1 1.52 -22.46 -1.27
CA MET A 1 1.97 -21.88 -2.56
C MET A 1 0.85 -21.88 -3.59
N ALA A 2 0.10 -23.00 -3.74
CA ALA A 2 -1.16 -23.05 -4.49
C ALA A 2 -2.15 -21.92 -4.11
N ASP A 3 -2.16 -21.52 -2.83
CA ASP A 3 -3.05 -20.44 -2.35
C ASP A 3 -2.71 -19.05 -2.91
N VAL A 4 -1.44 -18.75 -3.21
CA VAL A 4 -1.06 -17.42 -3.74
C VAL A 4 -1.43 -17.31 -5.22
N GLU A 5 -1.21 -18.37 -5.99
CA GLU A 5 -1.58 -18.45 -7.40
C GLU A 5 -3.11 -18.32 -7.56
N ASP A 6 -3.88 -19.03 -6.74
CA ASP A 6 -5.33 -18.96 -6.80
C ASP A 6 -5.88 -17.60 -6.34
N LEU A 7 -5.39 -17.05 -5.22
CA LEU A 7 -5.78 -15.71 -4.77
C LEU A 7 -5.38 -14.61 -5.75
N SER A 8 -4.20 -14.72 -6.37
CA SER A 8 -3.77 -13.80 -7.42
C SER A 8 -4.75 -13.83 -8.59
N ARG A 9 -5.13 -15.03 -9.05
CA ARG A 9 -6.07 -15.20 -10.15
C ARG A 9 -7.45 -14.64 -9.80
N GLN A 10 -7.93 -14.87 -8.58
CA GLN A 10 -9.22 -14.32 -8.13
C GLN A 10 -9.21 -12.78 -8.10
N LEU A 11 -8.11 -12.15 -7.69
CA LEU A 11 -7.97 -10.68 -7.74
C LEU A 11 -7.97 -10.17 -9.19
N ASP A 12 -7.25 -10.84 -10.08
CA ASP A 12 -7.18 -10.47 -11.50
C ASP A 12 -8.56 -10.56 -12.16
N VAL A 13 -9.27 -11.70 -11.96
CA VAL A 13 -10.62 -11.92 -12.49
C VAL A 13 -11.60 -10.90 -11.95
N TRP A 14 -11.60 -10.64 -10.62
CA TRP A 14 -12.45 -9.62 -10.03
C TRP A 14 -12.23 -8.26 -10.70
N PHE A 15 -10.96 -7.87 -10.90
CA PHE A 15 -10.66 -6.61 -11.55
C PHE A 15 -11.12 -6.60 -13.00
N GLU A 16 -10.88 -7.66 -13.77
CA GLU A 16 -11.26 -7.79 -15.19
C GLU A 16 -12.77 -7.74 -15.40
N GLU A 17 -13.56 -8.37 -14.52
CA GLU A 17 -15.03 -8.41 -14.61
C GLU A 17 -15.71 -7.08 -14.25
N LEU A 18 -14.98 -6.12 -13.66
CA LEU A 18 -15.55 -4.81 -13.36
C LEU A 18 -15.93 -4.06 -14.64
N PRO A 19 -17.14 -3.48 -14.71
CA PRO A 19 -17.51 -2.57 -15.78
C PRO A 19 -16.54 -1.39 -15.90
N ASP A 20 -16.32 -0.89 -17.12
CA ASP A 20 -15.39 0.23 -17.37
C ASP A 20 -15.67 1.46 -16.51
N HIS A 21 -16.95 1.75 -16.26
CA HIS A 21 -17.37 2.88 -15.45
C HIS A 21 -17.09 2.72 -13.94
N MET A 22 -16.65 1.55 -13.49
CA MET A 22 -16.25 1.24 -12.11
C MET A 22 -14.73 1.17 -11.93
N LYS A 23 -13.94 1.24 -13.00
CA LYS A 23 -12.47 1.18 -12.95
C LYS A 23 -11.87 2.38 -12.21
N ASP A 24 -10.71 2.18 -11.58
CA ASP A 24 -9.86 3.26 -11.03
C ASP A 24 -9.25 4.08 -12.16
N THR A 25 -10.05 5.04 -12.66
CA THR A 25 -9.60 6.11 -13.54
C THR A 25 -10.03 7.45 -12.97
N ARG A 26 -9.33 8.51 -13.37
CA ARG A 26 -9.63 9.86 -12.89
C ARG A 26 -11.01 10.33 -13.33
N GLU A 27 -11.43 9.97 -14.54
CA GLU A 27 -12.76 10.27 -15.08
C GLU A 27 -13.86 9.62 -14.24
N ASN A 28 -13.70 8.34 -13.92
CA ASN A 28 -14.65 7.63 -13.08
C ASN A 28 -14.67 8.20 -11.65
N LEU A 29 -13.51 8.52 -11.09
CA LEU A 29 -13.42 9.09 -9.75
C LEU A 29 -14.14 10.45 -9.66
N THR A 30 -13.96 11.32 -10.65
CA THR A 30 -14.73 12.58 -10.77
C THR A 30 -16.23 12.31 -10.88
N ARG A 31 -16.64 11.39 -11.77
CA ARG A 31 -18.05 11.03 -11.99
C ARG A 31 -18.74 10.50 -10.73
N TYR A 32 -18.06 9.66 -9.95
CA TYR A 32 -18.57 9.17 -8.67
C TYR A 32 -18.57 10.27 -7.61
N SER A 33 -17.60 11.17 -7.64
CA SER A 33 -17.59 12.32 -6.73
C SER A 33 -18.79 13.24 -6.92
N GLU A 34 -19.15 13.55 -8.17
CA GLU A 34 -20.33 14.35 -8.52
C GLU A 34 -21.64 13.74 -8.02
N GLN A 35 -21.66 12.42 -7.81
CA GLN A 35 -22.79 11.66 -7.24
C GLN A 35 -22.72 11.51 -5.72
N GLY A 36 -21.72 12.10 -5.06
CA GLY A 36 -21.48 11.95 -3.62
C GLY A 36 -20.90 10.58 -3.21
N LEU A 37 -20.39 9.81 -4.17
CA LEU A 37 -19.89 8.45 -4.00
C LEU A 37 -18.36 8.34 -4.17
N GLY A 38 -17.65 9.45 -4.33
CA GLY A 38 -16.20 9.48 -4.56
C GLY A 38 -15.41 8.73 -3.48
N ARG A 39 -15.66 9.03 -2.20
CA ARG A 39 -15.02 8.34 -1.06
C ARG A 39 -15.27 6.83 -1.03
N LEU A 40 -16.44 6.37 -1.49
CA LEU A 40 -16.77 4.95 -1.54
C LEU A 40 -15.93 4.23 -2.60
N LEU A 41 -15.79 4.84 -3.78
CA LEU A 41 -14.94 4.31 -4.85
C LEU A 41 -13.47 4.24 -4.38
N VAL A 42 -12.97 5.29 -3.72
CA VAL A 42 -11.62 5.29 -3.14
C VAL A 42 -11.45 4.16 -2.13
N ALA A 43 -12.39 3.99 -1.19
CA ALA A 43 -12.33 2.94 -0.18
C ALA A 43 -12.29 1.52 -0.79
N LEU A 44 -13.09 1.27 -1.83
CA LEU A 44 -13.08 0.00 -2.55
C LEU A 44 -11.69 -0.33 -3.10
N TYR A 45 -11.08 0.63 -3.79
CA TYR A 45 -9.79 0.43 -4.43
C TYR A 45 -8.62 0.44 -3.44
N LEU A 46 -8.70 1.21 -2.35
CA LEU A 46 -7.75 1.09 -1.25
C LEU A 46 -7.75 -0.33 -0.68
N GLY A 47 -8.92 -0.95 -0.53
CA GLY A 47 -9.04 -2.35 -0.16
C GLY A 47 -8.35 -3.27 -1.18
N TYR A 48 -8.73 -3.17 -2.45
CA TYR A 48 -8.16 -3.99 -3.54
C TYR A 48 -6.62 -3.89 -3.60
N TYR A 49 -6.07 -2.68 -3.64
CA TYR A 49 -4.63 -2.48 -3.70
C TYR A 49 -3.92 -2.91 -2.41
N ASN A 50 -4.55 -2.72 -1.24
CA ASN A 50 -3.97 -3.18 0.02
C ASN A 50 -3.87 -4.71 0.09
N TYR A 51 -4.92 -5.44 -0.31
CA TYR A 51 -4.88 -6.89 -0.34
C TYR A 51 -3.85 -7.40 -1.35
N GLY A 52 -3.76 -6.78 -2.52
CA GLY A 52 -2.75 -7.11 -3.53
C GLY A 52 -1.32 -6.91 -3.03
N GLN A 53 -0.99 -5.73 -2.48
CA GLN A 53 0.38 -5.51 -1.97
C GLN A 53 0.73 -6.49 -0.84
N MET A 54 -0.21 -6.80 0.06
CA MET A 54 0.02 -7.73 1.19
C MET A 54 0.20 -9.18 0.73
N LEU A 55 -0.59 -9.62 -0.26
CA LEU A 55 -0.50 -10.97 -0.82
C LEU A 55 0.90 -11.24 -1.40
N PHE A 56 1.46 -10.22 -2.06
CA PHE A 56 2.73 -10.35 -2.79
C PHE A 56 3.95 -9.79 -2.04
N TYR A 57 3.78 -9.17 -0.87
CA TYR A 57 4.86 -8.51 -0.12
C TYR A 57 6.06 -9.41 0.11
N ARG A 58 5.80 -10.70 0.43
CA ARG A 58 6.85 -11.69 0.70
C ARG A 58 7.81 -11.94 -0.47
N PHE A 59 7.42 -11.61 -1.70
CA PHE A 59 8.22 -11.87 -2.89
C PHE A 59 9.21 -10.74 -3.20
N LEU A 60 9.10 -9.58 -2.53
CA LEU A 60 10.10 -8.51 -2.63
C LEU A 60 11.48 -8.99 -2.16
N HIS A 61 11.52 -9.92 -1.20
CA HIS A 61 12.74 -10.48 -0.63
C HIS A 61 13.76 -10.96 -1.68
N ASP A 62 13.28 -11.69 -2.68
CA ASP A 62 14.12 -12.47 -3.59
C ASP A 62 14.18 -11.84 -5.00
N ASP A 63 13.51 -10.71 -5.24
CA ASP A 63 13.28 -10.19 -6.59
C ASP A 63 14.56 -9.79 -7.34
N SER A 64 15.45 -9.05 -6.68
CA SER A 64 16.69 -8.54 -7.30
C SER A 64 17.78 -9.60 -7.49
N ARG A 65 17.65 -10.77 -6.83
CA ARG A 65 18.71 -11.80 -6.81
C ARG A 65 18.24 -13.18 -7.29
N SER A 66 16.94 -13.40 -7.42
CA SER A 66 16.43 -14.72 -7.78
C SER A 66 16.41 -14.93 -9.30
N PRO A 67 16.95 -16.06 -9.79
CA PRO A 67 16.76 -16.48 -11.17
C PRO A 67 15.31 -16.90 -11.46
N ASP A 68 14.48 -17.12 -10.44
CA ASP A 68 13.10 -17.56 -10.59
C ASP A 68 12.19 -16.45 -11.12
N THR A 69 11.73 -16.63 -12.36
CA THR A 69 10.77 -15.76 -13.04
C THR A 69 9.47 -15.55 -12.26
N ARG A 70 9.04 -16.51 -11.43
CA ARG A 70 7.79 -16.45 -10.67
C ARG A 70 7.89 -15.51 -9.48
N ILE A 71 9.03 -15.54 -8.78
CA ILE A 71 9.31 -14.61 -7.69
C ILE A 71 9.29 -13.19 -8.23
N ARG A 72 10.00 -12.95 -9.34
CA ARG A 72 10.01 -11.63 -9.98
C ARG A 72 8.64 -11.17 -10.45
N PHE A 73 7.83 -12.10 -10.97
CA PHE A 73 6.45 -11.80 -11.36
C PHE A 73 5.62 -11.31 -10.17
N TYR A 74 5.66 -11.99 -9.03
CA TYR A 74 4.89 -11.57 -7.84
C TYR A 74 5.45 -10.32 -7.17
N ALA A 75 6.77 -10.15 -7.12
CA ALA A 75 7.38 -8.93 -6.63
C ALA A 75 6.92 -7.71 -7.44
N ASN A 76 6.88 -7.83 -8.78
CA ASN A 76 6.35 -6.79 -9.65
C ASN A 76 4.86 -6.53 -9.42
N LYS A 77 4.05 -7.56 -9.15
CA LYS A 77 2.65 -7.35 -8.72
C LYS A 77 2.57 -6.59 -7.40
N CYS A 78 3.41 -6.89 -6.42
CA CYS A 78 3.46 -6.13 -5.15
C CYS A 78 3.72 -4.64 -5.41
N LYS A 79 4.77 -4.33 -6.19
CA LYS A 79 5.13 -2.96 -6.58
C LYS A 79 4.00 -2.26 -7.34
N TYR A 80 3.34 -2.98 -8.25
CA TYR A 80 2.17 -2.46 -8.97
C TYR A 80 1.05 -2.06 -8.00
N HIS A 81 0.62 -2.95 -7.11
CA HIS A 81 -0.45 -2.65 -6.17
C HIS A 81 -0.08 -1.51 -5.20
N ALA A 82 1.14 -1.51 -4.66
CA ALA A 82 1.61 -0.43 -3.78
C ALA A 82 1.69 0.92 -4.52
N GLY A 83 2.16 0.91 -5.78
CA GLY A 83 2.19 2.10 -6.63
C GLY A 83 0.79 2.64 -6.91
N ARG A 84 -0.15 1.77 -7.31
CA ARG A 84 -1.55 2.16 -7.55
C ARG A 84 -2.24 2.65 -6.29
N LEU A 85 -1.94 2.06 -5.12
CA LEU A 85 -2.42 2.56 -3.84
C LEU A 85 -1.97 4.00 -3.60
N CYS A 86 -0.70 4.31 -3.88
CA CYS A 86 -0.20 5.68 -3.77
C CYS A 86 -0.99 6.61 -4.72
N GLU A 87 -1.13 6.25 -5.99
CA GLU A 87 -1.82 7.10 -6.97
C GLU A 87 -3.29 7.37 -6.61
N ILE A 88 -4.03 6.39 -6.09
CA ILE A 88 -5.43 6.61 -5.72
C ILE A 88 -5.57 7.49 -4.47
N VAL A 89 -4.67 7.36 -3.49
CA VAL A 89 -4.63 8.28 -2.35
C VAL A 89 -4.39 9.70 -2.85
N TYR A 90 -3.43 9.89 -3.75
CA TYR A 90 -3.12 11.21 -4.31
C TYR A 90 -4.31 11.80 -5.08
N ALA A 91 -4.95 11.00 -5.93
CA ALA A 91 -6.12 11.43 -6.68
C ALA A 91 -7.27 11.82 -5.75
N SER A 92 -7.42 11.13 -4.61
CA SER A 92 -8.45 11.42 -3.61
C SER A 92 -8.28 12.79 -2.93
N GLU A 93 -7.05 13.29 -2.81
CA GLU A 93 -6.78 14.63 -2.26
C GLU A 93 -7.02 15.74 -3.28
N GLU A 94 -6.79 15.44 -4.56
CA GLU A 94 -6.91 16.41 -5.66
C GLU A 94 -8.35 16.60 -6.14
N ILE A 95 -9.21 15.58 -5.98
CA ILE A 95 -10.59 15.61 -6.44
C ILE A 95 -11.52 15.90 -5.24
N PRO A 96 -12.21 17.05 -5.22
CA PRO A 96 -13.16 17.37 -4.15
C PRO A 96 -14.21 16.27 -4.00
N GLY A 97 -14.56 15.90 -2.77
CA GLY A 97 -15.56 14.86 -2.48
C GLY A 97 -15.01 13.42 -2.49
N CYS A 98 -13.71 13.22 -2.72
CA CYS A 98 -13.04 11.92 -2.67
C CYS A 98 -12.13 11.70 -1.47
N ASP A 99 -11.93 12.73 -0.63
CA ASP A 99 -10.93 12.76 0.43
C ASP A 99 -11.04 11.58 1.41
N ALA A 100 -9.94 10.81 1.50
CA ALA A 100 -9.83 9.63 2.35
C ALA A 100 -8.95 9.93 3.58
N LYS A 101 -9.52 10.62 4.58
CA LYS A 101 -8.79 11.07 5.79
C LYS A 101 -9.04 10.22 7.03
N TYR A 102 -9.23 8.91 6.87
CA TYR A 102 -9.48 7.98 7.99
C TYR A 102 -8.23 7.16 8.30
N ASN A 103 -8.09 6.72 9.56
CA ASN A 103 -6.89 6.07 10.09
C ASN A 103 -6.35 4.91 9.21
N MET A 104 -7.23 4.09 8.63
CA MET A 104 -6.84 2.99 7.75
C MET A 104 -6.03 3.44 6.53
N VAL A 105 -6.29 4.64 5.99
CA VAL A 105 -5.51 5.19 4.86
C VAL A 105 -4.05 5.37 5.27
N GLY A 106 -3.81 5.88 6.49
CA GLY A 106 -2.46 5.99 7.06
C GLY A 106 -1.77 4.63 7.12
N HIS A 107 -2.45 3.60 7.63
CA HIS A 107 -1.90 2.25 7.73
C HIS A 107 -1.55 1.63 6.36
N VAL A 108 -2.45 1.71 5.38
CA VAL A 108 -2.20 1.08 4.07
C VAL A 108 -1.18 1.86 3.23
N LEU A 109 -1.13 3.19 3.37
CA LEU A 109 -0.13 4.06 2.73
C LEU A 109 1.27 3.85 3.34
N MET A 110 1.33 3.61 4.64
CA MET A 110 2.54 3.20 5.35
C MET A 110 3.14 1.91 4.79
N ILE A 111 2.31 0.88 4.57
CA ILE A 111 2.75 -0.38 3.94
C ILE A 111 3.22 -0.10 2.51
N ALA A 112 2.48 0.69 1.73
CA ALA A 112 2.92 1.03 0.37
C ALA A 112 4.26 1.78 0.35
N SER A 113 4.53 2.66 1.33
CA SER A 113 5.82 3.34 1.50
C SER A 113 6.96 2.37 1.72
N THR A 114 6.75 1.26 2.44
CA THR A 114 7.81 0.25 2.61
C THR A 114 8.18 -0.47 1.31
N VAL A 115 7.19 -0.70 0.44
CA VAL A 115 7.42 -1.19 -0.92
C VAL A 115 8.18 -0.16 -1.76
N GLN A 116 7.86 1.14 -1.62
CA GLN A 116 8.60 2.18 -2.33
C GLN A 116 10.05 2.31 -1.82
N ILE A 117 10.33 2.14 -0.52
CA ILE A 117 11.70 2.11 0.01
C ILE A 117 12.46 0.90 -0.55
N HIS A 118 11.81 -0.28 -0.63
CA HIS A 118 12.42 -1.42 -1.31
C HIS A 118 12.79 -1.07 -2.76
N SER A 119 11.86 -0.50 -3.53
CA SER A 119 12.15 -0.10 -4.91
C SER A 119 13.22 1.00 -5.01
N LEU A 120 13.31 1.89 -4.03
CA LEU A 120 14.36 2.92 -3.99
C LEU A 120 15.77 2.31 -3.82
N LEU A 121 15.88 1.22 -3.06
CA LEU A 121 17.16 0.65 -2.64
C LEU A 121 17.65 -0.49 -3.52
N PHE A 122 16.74 -1.22 -4.17
CA PHE A 122 17.05 -2.49 -4.83
C PHE A 122 16.66 -2.56 -6.31
N GLU A 123 16.06 -1.51 -6.89
CA GLU A 123 15.87 -1.45 -8.35
C GLU A 123 17.14 -0.96 -9.03
N ASP A 124 17.45 -1.53 -10.19
CA ASP A 124 18.55 -1.07 -11.05
C ASP A 124 18.11 0.03 -12.03
N ASP A 125 16.79 0.16 -12.28
CA ASP A 125 16.26 1.14 -13.22
C ASP A 125 16.08 2.52 -12.56
N GLU A 126 16.86 3.50 -13.04
CA GLU A 126 16.84 4.89 -12.57
C GLU A 126 15.44 5.53 -12.63
N GLY A 127 14.62 5.17 -13.61
CA GLY A 127 13.23 5.66 -13.73
C GLY A 127 12.35 5.17 -12.58
N SER A 128 12.49 3.90 -12.23
CA SER A 128 11.80 3.24 -11.11
C SER A 128 12.26 3.79 -9.77
N VAL A 129 13.57 3.99 -9.58
CA VAL A 129 14.16 4.64 -8.38
C VAL A 129 13.62 6.07 -8.22
N THR A 130 13.62 6.86 -9.30
CA THR A 130 13.09 8.23 -9.28
C THR A 130 11.61 8.26 -8.94
N THR A 131 10.82 7.33 -9.50
CA THR A 131 9.39 7.21 -9.23
C THR A 131 9.13 6.83 -7.77
N ALA A 132 9.88 5.87 -7.23
CA ALA A 132 9.79 5.44 -5.85
C ALA A 132 10.11 6.58 -4.88
N LYS A 133 11.18 7.35 -5.16
CA LYS A 133 11.55 8.54 -4.38
C LYS A 133 10.42 9.57 -4.35
N ARG A 134 9.87 9.93 -5.51
CA ARG A 134 8.76 10.89 -5.62
C ARG A 134 7.53 10.45 -4.81
N ARG A 135 7.21 9.15 -4.86
CA ARG A 135 6.09 8.59 -4.09
C ARG A 135 6.36 8.63 -2.59
N LEU A 136 7.59 8.35 -2.16
CA LEU A 136 7.97 8.44 -0.75
C LEU A 136 7.83 9.86 -0.21
N GLU A 137 8.33 10.85 -0.95
CA GLU A 137 8.21 12.26 -0.58
C GLU A 137 6.74 12.66 -0.44
N LYS A 138 5.89 12.31 -1.43
CA LYS A 138 4.45 12.62 -1.38
C LYS A 138 3.74 11.86 -0.25
N ASN A 139 4.05 10.58 -0.05
CA ASN A 139 3.49 9.78 1.05
C ASN A 139 3.84 10.37 2.41
N PHE A 140 5.08 10.83 2.60
CA PHE A 140 5.51 11.41 3.86
C PHE A 140 4.74 12.68 4.22
N CYS A 141 4.49 13.55 3.23
CA CYS A 141 3.65 14.74 3.43
C CYS A 141 2.24 14.34 3.91
N ILE A 142 1.59 13.41 3.20
CA ILE A 142 0.24 12.95 3.51
C ILE A 142 0.17 12.28 4.90
N LEU A 143 1.15 11.43 5.21
CA LEU A 143 1.21 10.75 6.51
C LEU A 143 1.40 11.74 7.66
N THR A 144 2.23 12.77 7.48
CA THR A 144 2.41 13.84 8.47
C THR A 144 1.09 14.59 8.71
N ASP A 145 0.36 14.89 7.65
CA ASP A 145 -0.95 15.53 7.75
C ASP A 145 -1.97 14.61 8.45
N LEU A 146 -1.97 13.32 8.14
CA LEU A 146 -2.87 12.34 8.78
C LEU A 146 -2.54 12.11 10.25
N VAL A 147 -1.27 12.14 10.65
CA VAL A 147 -0.84 12.04 12.06
C VAL A 147 -1.42 13.19 12.88
N SER A 148 -1.49 14.40 12.32
CA SER A 148 -2.11 15.54 13.01
C SER A 148 -3.60 15.31 13.33
N LEU A 149 -4.27 14.47 12.53
CA LEU A 149 -5.68 14.09 12.71
C LEU A 149 -5.83 12.82 13.58
N TRP A 150 -4.87 11.91 13.49
CA TRP A 150 -4.88 10.60 14.14
C TRP A 150 -3.54 10.33 14.84
N PRO A 151 -3.32 10.83 16.06
CA PRO A 151 -2.06 10.63 16.80
C PRO A 151 -1.68 9.16 17.00
N THR A 152 -2.63 8.23 16.89
CA THR A 152 -2.35 6.79 16.86
C THR A 152 -1.41 6.36 15.73
N LEU A 153 -1.26 7.18 14.68
CA LEU A 153 -0.35 6.97 13.58
C LEU A 153 1.11 7.37 13.90
N ASP A 154 1.39 8.05 15.01
CA ASP A 154 2.77 8.36 15.43
C ASP A 154 3.61 7.09 15.54
N VAL A 155 3.04 6.05 16.15
CA VAL A 155 3.69 4.73 16.26
C VAL A 155 3.96 4.13 14.88
N CYS A 156 3.09 4.36 13.90
CA CYS A 156 3.34 3.92 12.53
C CYS A 156 4.50 4.69 11.91
N MET A 157 4.60 6.00 12.10
CA MET A 157 5.69 6.82 11.58
C MET A 157 7.05 6.46 12.19
N ASP A 158 7.12 6.27 13.51
CA ASP A 158 8.34 5.80 14.18
C ASP A 158 8.82 4.46 13.59
N ARG A 159 7.87 3.58 13.30
CA ARG A 159 8.21 2.30 12.66
C ARG A 159 8.62 2.46 11.19
N LEU A 160 8.10 3.44 10.44
CA LEU A 160 8.61 3.75 9.08
C LEU A 160 10.07 4.18 9.11
N MET A 161 10.40 5.05 10.06
CA MET A 161 11.75 5.58 10.21
C MET A 161 12.72 4.48 10.65
N THR A 162 12.30 3.64 11.58
CA THR A 162 13.03 2.42 11.97
C THR A 162 13.25 1.50 10.76
N PHE A 163 12.20 1.26 9.98
CA PHE A 163 12.26 0.47 8.75
C PHE A 163 13.28 1.01 7.76
N HIS A 164 13.22 2.31 7.47
CA HIS A 164 14.16 2.98 6.56
C HIS A 164 15.61 2.87 7.05
N ALA A 165 15.87 3.06 8.36
CA ALA A 165 17.20 2.90 8.94
C ALA A 165 17.74 1.47 8.77
N SER A 166 16.92 0.45 9.08
CA SER A 166 17.29 -0.95 8.89
C SER A 166 17.60 -1.28 7.43
N CYS A 167 16.82 -0.75 6.48
CA CYS A 167 17.09 -0.95 5.06
C CYS A 167 18.41 -0.32 4.62
N ARG A 168 18.76 0.86 5.14
CA ARG A 168 20.05 1.51 4.84
C ARG A 168 21.24 0.70 5.35
N GLU A 169 21.16 0.19 6.57
CA GLU A 169 22.22 -0.67 7.14
C GLU A 169 22.35 -2.01 6.40
N SER A 170 21.22 -2.57 5.94
CA SER A 170 21.17 -3.84 5.19
C SER A 170 21.56 -3.68 3.71
N ALA A 171 21.49 -2.48 3.14
CA ALA A 171 22.02 -2.21 1.80
C ALA A 171 23.57 -2.28 1.78
N GLU A 172 24.22 -1.97 2.90
CA GLU A 172 25.69 -1.95 3.02
C GLU A 172 26.29 -3.32 3.34
N THR A 173 25.51 -4.23 3.93
CA THR A 173 25.96 -5.58 4.31
C THR A 173 25.01 -6.59 3.67
N SER A 174 25.52 -7.54 2.87
CA SER A 174 24.75 -8.46 2.01
C SER A 174 23.84 -9.46 2.78
N PHE A 175 23.05 -8.98 3.72
CA PHE A 175 22.31 -9.75 4.71
C PHE A 175 20.84 -9.87 4.38
N CYS A 176 20.33 -11.07 4.64
CA CYS A 176 19.08 -11.61 4.19
C CYS A 176 17.86 -10.95 4.89
N MET A 177 16.99 -10.34 4.07
CA MET A 177 15.70 -9.71 4.42
C MET A 177 14.65 -10.64 5.11
N ASP A 178 14.95 -11.91 5.40
CA ASP A 178 14.00 -12.94 5.89
C ASP A 178 13.40 -12.64 7.27
N GLN A 179 14.26 -12.36 8.26
CA GLN A 179 13.82 -12.22 9.65
C GLN A 179 13.11 -10.89 9.91
N TRP A 180 13.41 -9.88 9.08
CA TRP A 180 12.87 -8.53 9.21
C TRP A 180 11.54 -8.35 8.47
N MET A 181 11.33 -8.99 7.32
CA MET A 181 10.07 -8.92 6.56
C MET A 181 8.89 -9.58 7.29
N VAL A 182 9.15 -10.71 7.96
CA VAL A 182 8.15 -11.39 8.81
C VAL A 182 7.88 -10.59 10.08
N ARG A 183 8.91 -10.02 10.72
CA ARG A 183 8.71 -9.11 11.87
C ARG A 183 7.91 -7.88 11.47
N PHE A 184 8.22 -7.26 10.33
CA PHE A 184 7.48 -6.12 9.82
C PHE A 184 6.00 -6.47 9.58
N LEU A 185 5.70 -7.55 8.85
CA LEU A 185 4.32 -7.99 8.65
C LEU A 185 3.61 -8.29 9.97
N VAL A 186 4.27 -8.90 10.96
CA VAL A 186 3.66 -9.20 12.27
C VAL A 186 3.48 -7.93 13.12
N GLU A 187 4.47 -7.05 13.15
CA GLU A 187 4.43 -5.80 13.92
C GLU A 187 3.40 -4.83 13.32
N PHE A 188 3.24 -4.78 12.00
CA PHE A 188 2.33 -3.86 11.31
C PHE A 188 0.95 -4.45 10.97
N ALA A 189 0.81 -5.76 10.76
CA ALA A 189 -0.50 -6.40 10.63
C ALA A 189 -1.25 -6.51 11.96
N ASN A 190 -0.59 -6.19 13.06
CA ASN A 190 -1.23 -5.97 14.35
C ASN A 190 -1.39 -4.44 14.55
N PRO A 191 -2.43 -3.81 13.95
CA PRO A 191 -2.79 -2.47 14.35
C PRO A 191 -3.08 -2.57 15.84
N CYS A 192 -2.34 -1.82 16.67
CA CYS A 192 -2.53 -1.72 18.12
C CYS A 192 -3.98 -2.04 18.46
N VAL A 193 -4.23 -3.22 19.06
CA VAL A 193 -5.54 -3.77 19.41
C VAL A 193 -6.62 -2.69 19.42
N ILE A 194 -7.20 -2.42 18.25
CA ILE A 194 -8.47 -1.72 18.20
C ILE A 194 -9.45 -2.88 18.23
N PRO A 195 -10.31 -3.00 19.25
CA PRO A 195 -11.46 -3.88 19.16
C PRO A 195 -12.40 -3.33 18.07
N LEU A 196 -12.01 -3.48 16.80
CA LEU A 196 -12.70 -3.01 15.61
C LEU A 196 -13.87 -3.92 15.20
N VAL A 197 -14.15 -4.96 16.00
CA VAL A 197 -15.41 -5.71 15.93
C VAL A 197 -16.51 -5.02 16.75
N ALA A 198 -16.21 -3.99 17.57
CA ALA A 198 -17.18 -3.44 18.53
C ALA A 198 -17.75 -2.03 18.21
N VAL A 199 -17.30 -1.30 17.17
CA VAL A 199 -17.72 0.12 16.97
C VAL A 199 -18.56 0.35 15.70
N LEU A 200 -18.73 -0.65 14.82
CA LEU A 200 -19.55 -0.50 13.61
C LEU A 200 -20.97 -1.10 13.71
N ILE A 201 -21.40 -1.52 14.90
CA ILE A 201 -22.79 -1.95 15.17
C ILE A 201 -23.28 -1.23 16.43
N VAL A 202 -24.35 -0.44 16.29
CA VAL A 202 -25.02 0.41 17.32
C VAL A 202 -24.34 1.80 17.49
N LYS A 203 -24.89 2.97 17.14
CA LYS A 203 -26.18 3.44 16.56
C LYS A 203 -26.04 4.96 16.26
N PRO A 204 -26.85 5.56 15.37
CA PRO A 204 -27.38 6.91 15.60
C PRO A 204 -28.93 6.88 15.63
N PRO A 205 -29.65 7.92 16.08
CA PRO A 205 -29.27 9.04 16.95
C PRO A 205 -29.59 8.78 18.44
#